data_AF-A0A9D1IXD5-F1
#
_entry.id   AF-A0A9D1IXD5-F1
#
_cell.length_a   1.000
_cell.length_b   1.000
_cell.length_c   1.000
_cell.angle_alpha   90.00
_cell.angle_beta   90.00
_cell.angle_gamma   90.00
#
_symmetry.space_group_name_H-M   'P 1'
#
loop_
_entity.id
_entity.type
_entity.pdbx_description
1 polymer ?
#
loop_
_entity_poly.entity_id
_entity_poly.type
_entity_poly.pdbx_seq_one_letter_code
_entity_poly.pdbx_strand_id
1 'polypeptide(L)'
;MAEKLKSPRLATVIMAVMIALAVILGSGRSLRALRADVEEIFWNGVSGDGIGVASDLSRNRDDAYNLLSVARGYAVDSALLSALENAVADFDAAGSDIEALFDANTALTGAVTDLYEAMGRQSLSDRDESYRQSLYYNILARNDTMSRDGYNTAALEFNQLLDRFPASLLRRFTSVSPAPLVR
;
A
#
# COMPACT_ATOMS: atom_id res chain seq x y z
N MET A 1 -47.69 1.02 -29.94
CA MET A 1 -46.58 0.81 -28.99
C MET A 1 -46.94 1.07 -27.52
N ALA A 2 -48.02 1.81 -27.20
CA ALA A 2 -48.43 2.08 -25.81
C ALA A 2 -49.11 0.90 -25.08
N GLU A 3 -49.49 -0.17 -25.78
CA GLU A 3 -50.29 -1.26 -25.19
C GLU A 3 -49.43 -2.35 -24.52
N LYS A 4 -48.14 -2.46 -24.87
CA LYS A 4 -47.20 -3.42 -24.24
C LYS A 4 -46.82 -3.04 -22.80
N LEU A 5 -47.06 -1.81 -22.37
CA LEU A 5 -46.79 -1.31 -21.01
C LEU A 5 -47.90 -1.64 -19.99
N LYS A 6 -49.02 -2.26 -20.41
CA LYS A 6 -50.17 -2.59 -19.55
C LYS A 6 -50.24 -4.06 -19.10
N SER A 7 -49.14 -4.82 -19.18
CA SER A 7 -49.12 -6.16 -18.57
C SER A 7 -48.49 -6.09 -17.17
N PRO A 8 -49.19 -6.51 -16.10
CA PRO A 8 -48.67 -6.44 -14.73
C PRO A 8 -47.38 -7.26 -14.58
N ARG A 9 -47.23 -8.34 -15.38
CA ARG A 9 -46.01 -9.16 -15.42
C ARG A 9 -44.79 -8.39 -15.95
N LEU A 10 -44.95 -7.59 -17.01
CA LEU A 10 -43.86 -6.76 -17.53
C LEU A 10 -43.46 -5.67 -16.53
N ALA A 11 -44.44 -5.06 -15.85
CA ALA A 11 -44.16 -4.08 -14.80
C ALA A 11 -43.42 -4.68 -13.60
N THR A 12 -43.79 -5.88 -13.15
CA THR A 12 -43.07 -6.61 -12.08
C THR A 12 -41.63 -6.92 -12.48
N VAL A 13 -41.39 -7.38 -13.72
CA VAL A 13 -40.03 -7.64 -14.22
C VAL A 13 -39.21 -6.35 -14.25
N ILE A 14 -39.77 -5.26 -14.77
CA ILE A 14 -39.08 -3.96 -14.80
C ILE A 14 -38.75 -3.47 -13.38
N MET A 15 -39.68 -3.59 -12.44
CA MET A 15 -39.46 -3.21 -11.04
C MET A 15 -38.37 -4.06 -10.39
N ALA A 16 -38.37 -5.38 -10.61
CA ALA A 16 -37.31 -6.28 -10.12
C ALA A 16 -35.93 -5.90 -10.69
N VAL A 17 -35.85 -5.56 -11.97
CA VAL A 17 -34.61 -5.07 -12.60
C VAL A 17 -34.17 -3.73 -12.00
N MET A 18 -35.09 -2.77 -11.79
CA MET A 18 -34.75 -1.50 -11.17
C MET A 18 -34.27 -1.67 -9.72
N ILE A 19 -34.89 -2.55 -8.94
CA ILE A 19 -34.45 -2.88 -7.58
C ILE A 19 -33.06 -3.51 -7.61
N ALA A 20 -32.82 -4.48 -8.50
CA ALA A 20 -31.51 -5.11 -8.65
C ALA A 20 -30.42 -4.09 -9.03
N LEU A 21 -30.70 -3.20 -9.98
CA LEU A 21 -29.79 -2.13 -10.38
C LEU A 21 -29.53 -1.13 -9.24
N ALA A 22 -30.56 -0.75 -8.48
CA ALA A 22 -30.41 0.14 -7.34
C ALA A 22 -29.53 -0.48 -6.25
N VAL A 23 -29.68 -1.79 -5.98
CA VAL A 23 -28.83 -2.53 -5.04
C VAL A 23 -27.38 -2.58 -5.52
N ILE A 24 -27.14 -2.88 -6.80
CA ILE A 24 -25.77 -2.93 -7.36
C ILE A 24 -25.09 -1.56 -7.29
N LEU A 25 -25.76 -0.51 -7.76
CA LEU A 25 -25.23 0.85 -7.77
C LEU A 25 -25.00 1.39 -6.35
N GLY A 26 -25.97 1.18 -5.44
CA GLY A 26 -25.85 1.58 -4.05
C GLY A 26 -24.72 0.87 -3.31
N SER A 27 -24.59 -0.44 -3.53
CA SER A 27 -23.53 -1.24 -2.91
C SER A 27 -22.14 -0.89 -3.45
N GLY A 28 -22.02 -0.53 -4.73
CA GLY A 28 -20.76 -0.04 -5.29
C GLY A 28 -20.27 1.24 -4.63
N ARG A 29 -21.17 2.20 -4.41
CA ARG A 29 -20.84 3.43 -3.68
C ARG A 29 -20.42 3.14 -2.25
N SER A 30 -21.15 2.26 -1.55
CA SER A 30 -20.84 1.89 -0.17
C SER A 30 -19.49 1.17 -0.06
N LEU A 31 -19.23 0.16 -0.90
CA LEU A 31 -17.95 -0.56 -0.90
C LEU A 31 -16.75 0.34 -1.21
N ARG A 32 -16.92 1.34 -2.08
CA ARG A 32 -15.87 2.34 -2.36
C ARG A 32 -15.62 3.26 -1.16
N ALA A 33 -16.66 3.62 -0.42
CA ALA A 33 -16.51 4.39 0.81
C ALA A 33 -15.73 3.59 1.86
N LEU A 34 -16.14 2.32 2.10
CA LEU A 34 -15.40 1.41 2.99
C LEU A 34 -13.93 1.22 2.55
N ARG A 35 -13.68 1.09 1.24
CA ARG A 35 -12.31 1.03 0.71
C ARG A 35 -11.53 2.31 1.00
N ALA A 36 -12.15 3.47 0.82
CA ALA A 36 -11.55 4.77 1.07
C ALA A 36 -11.24 4.98 2.56
N ASP A 37 -12.11 4.53 3.47
CA ASP A 37 -11.86 4.57 4.92
C ASP A 37 -10.60 3.77 5.29
N VAL A 38 -10.39 2.61 4.65
CA VAL A 38 -9.16 1.81 4.81
C VAL A 38 -7.93 2.51 4.22
N GLU A 39 -8.06 3.21 3.09
CA GLU A 39 -6.97 4.05 2.55
C GLU A 39 -6.65 5.23 3.48
N GLU A 40 -7.66 5.81 4.12
CA GLU A 40 -7.45 6.89 5.07
C GLU A 40 -6.62 6.42 6.27
N ILE A 41 -6.85 5.21 6.77
CA ILE A 41 -6.02 4.59 7.83
C ILE A 41 -4.58 4.41 7.35
N PHE A 42 -4.35 4.02 6.09
CA PHE A 42 -3.00 3.90 5.54
C PHE A 42 -2.22 5.22 5.60
N TRP A 43 -2.88 6.34 5.26
CA TRP A 43 -2.24 7.67 5.22
C TRP A 43 -2.16 8.32 6.59
N ASN A 44 -3.24 8.26 7.38
CA ASN A 44 -3.43 9.07 8.58
C ASN A 44 -3.40 8.27 9.90
N GLY A 45 -3.26 6.95 9.82
CA GLY A 45 -3.31 6.06 10.97
C GLY A 45 -4.74 5.83 11.48
N VAL A 46 -4.92 4.81 12.33
CA VAL A 46 -6.24 4.46 12.90
C VAL A 46 -6.82 5.59 13.75
N SER A 47 -5.96 6.37 14.40
CA SER A 47 -6.36 7.49 15.26
C SER A 47 -6.56 8.81 14.48
N GLY A 48 -6.23 8.84 13.17
CA GLY A 48 -6.27 10.05 12.36
C GLY A 48 -5.24 11.12 12.78
N ASP A 49 -4.14 10.72 13.42
CA ASP A 49 -3.08 11.61 13.91
C ASP A 49 -2.08 12.01 12.81
N GLY A 50 -2.25 11.48 11.60
CA GLY A 50 -1.34 11.71 10.47
C GLY A 50 -0.13 10.77 10.48
N ILE A 51 -0.10 9.76 11.36
CA ILE A 51 0.99 8.80 11.50
C ILE A 51 0.45 7.41 11.14
N GLY A 52 0.24 7.20 9.84
CA GLY A 52 -0.07 5.90 9.27
C GLY A 52 1.15 5.19 8.67
N VAL A 53 0.92 4.00 8.11
CA VAL A 53 1.90 3.20 7.36
C VAL A 53 2.64 4.02 6.30
N ALA A 54 1.95 4.93 5.62
CA ALA A 54 2.56 5.83 4.64
C ALA A 54 3.71 6.69 5.21
N SER A 55 3.58 7.14 6.46
CA SER A 55 4.61 7.95 7.13
C SER A 55 5.89 7.14 7.33
N ASP A 56 5.75 5.88 7.73
CA ASP A 56 6.89 4.99 7.95
C ASP A 56 7.55 4.56 6.63
N LEU A 57 6.76 4.29 5.59
CA LEU A 57 7.27 4.06 4.23
C LEU A 57 8.10 5.25 3.73
N SER A 58 7.60 6.48 3.90
CA SER A 58 8.33 7.69 3.52
C SER A 58 9.65 7.83 4.28
N ARG A 59 9.66 7.56 5.60
CA ARG A 59 10.87 7.60 6.42
C ARG A 59 11.88 6.52 6.02
N ASN A 60 11.41 5.34 5.61
CA ASN A 60 12.29 4.29 5.10
C ASN A 60 12.99 4.72 3.82
N ARG A 61 12.24 5.34 2.89
CA ARG A 61 12.81 5.93 1.67
C ARG A 61 13.85 7.00 2.00
N ASP A 62 13.60 7.86 2.98
CA ASP A 62 14.57 8.89 3.38
C ASP A 62 15.83 8.29 4.01
N ASP A 63 15.69 7.29 4.88
CA ASP A 63 16.83 6.59 5.49
C ASP A 63 17.64 5.82 4.43
N ALA A 64 16.98 5.26 3.42
CA ALA A 64 17.62 4.61 2.29
C ALA A 64 18.41 5.61 1.43
N TYR A 65 17.84 6.78 1.12
CA TYR A 65 18.54 7.85 0.40
C TYR A 65 19.74 8.40 1.19
N ASN A 66 19.62 8.49 2.51
CA ASN A 66 20.72 8.87 3.39
C ASN A 66 21.85 7.83 3.36
N LEU A 67 21.51 6.53 3.38
CA LEU A 67 22.50 5.46 3.27
C LEU A 67 23.24 5.54 1.93
N LEU A 68 22.51 5.71 0.82
CA LEU A 68 23.08 5.93 -0.51
C LEU A 68 24.06 7.11 -0.53
N SER A 69 23.69 8.21 0.13
CA SER A 69 24.52 9.42 0.19
C SER A 69 25.84 9.19 0.93
N VAL A 70 25.82 8.45 2.04
CA VAL A 70 27.04 8.08 2.78
C VAL A 70 27.87 7.09 1.97
N ALA A 71 27.22 6.09 1.35
CA ALA A 71 27.88 5.04 0.58
C ALA A 71 28.73 5.57 -0.59
N ARG A 72 28.29 6.66 -1.24
CA ARG A 72 29.03 7.32 -2.32
C ARG A 72 30.43 7.82 -1.93
N GLY A 73 30.70 7.99 -0.63
CA GLY A 73 32.02 8.33 -0.12
C GLY A 73 33.01 7.16 -0.02
N TYR A 74 32.58 5.93 -0.30
CA TYR A 74 33.34 4.71 -0.08
C TYR A 74 33.51 3.89 -1.38
N ALA A 75 34.50 3.00 -1.41
CA ALA A 75 34.79 2.13 -2.55
C ALA A 75 33.84 0.91 -2.59
N VAL A 76 32.53 1.17 -2.67
CA VAL A 76 31.48 0.16 -2.87
C VAL A 76 31.20 -0.04 -4.36
N ASP A 77 30.71 -1.22 -4.72
CA ASP A 77 30.35 -1.55 -6.10
C ASP A 77 29.29 -0.56 -6.63
N SER A 78 29.56 0.04 -7.78
CA SER A 78 28.64 0.98 -8.42
C SER A 78 27.30 0.35 -8.78
N ALA A 79 27.26 -0.97 -9.02
CA ALA A 79 26.01 -1.69 -9.26
C ALA A 79 25.08 -1.64 -8.03
N LEU A 80 25.63 -1.70 -6.82
CA LEU A 80 24.85 -1.60 -5.57
C LEU A 80 24.33 -0.17 -5.33
N LEU A 81 25.16 0.83 -5.65
CA LEU A 81 24.73 2.23 -5.62
C LEU A 81 23.57 2.48 -6.59
N SER A 82 23.69 1.99 -7.83
CA SER A 82 22.63 2.09 -8.83
C SER A 82 21.37 1.30 -8.46
N ALA A 83 21.52 0.12 -7.84
CA ALA A 83 20.38 -0.67 -7.39
C ALA A 83 19.55 0.09 -6.34
N LEU A 84 20.21 0.69 -5.34
CA LEU A 84 19.52 1.47 -4.33
C LEU A 84 18.96 2.79 -4.89
N GLU A 85 19.68 3.44 -5.80
CA GLU A 85 19.19 4.64 -6.49
C GLU A 85 17.91 4.35 -7.30
N ASN A 86 17.87 3.24 -8.02
CA ASN A 86 16.68 2.80 -8.75
C ASN A 86 15.54 2.46 -7.78
N ALA A 87 15.81 1.76 -6.68
CA ALA A 87 14.77 1.43 -5.71
C ALA A 87 14.15 2.67 -5.04
N VAL A 88 14.95 3.72 -4.77
CA VAL A 88 14.44 5.02 -4.32
C VAL A 88 13.57 5.68 -5.40
N ALA A 89 14.01 5.65 -6.66
CA ALA A 89 13.25 6.22 -7.76
C ALA A 89 11.93 5.47 -8.03
N ASP A 90 11.93 4.14 -7.94
CA ASP A 90 10.74 3.30 -8.09
C ASP A 90 9.74 3.57 -6.95
N PHE A 91 10.24 3.77 -5.72
CA PHE A 91 9.40 4.19 -4.59
C PHE A 91 8.75 5.55 -4.86
N ASP A 92 9.52 6.54 -5.32
CA ASP A 92 8.97 7.86 -5.63
C ASP A 92 7.95 7.80 -6.77
N ALA A 93 8.16 6.91 -7.76
CA ALA A 93 7.26 6.70 -8.89
C ALA A 93 5.95 5.99 -8.52
N ALA A 94 5.93 5.20 -7.43
CA ALA A 94 4.72 4.54 -6.94
C ALA A 94 3.63 5.56 -6.50
N GLY A 95 4.03 6.77 -6.10
CA GLY A 95 3.11 7.86 -5.80
C GLY A 95 2.10 7.50 -4.71
N SER A 96 0.82 7.44 -5.05
CA SER A 96 -0.27 7.08 -4.13
C SER A 96 -0.81 5.67 -4.32
N ASP A 97 -0.18 4.84 -5.16
CA ASP A 97 -0.55 3.44 -5.32
C ASP A 97 0.01 2.63 -4.14
N ILE A 98 -0.88 2.23 -3.23
CA ILE A 98 -0.53 1.53 -1.99
C ILE A 98 0.15 0.18 -2.25
N GLU A 99 -0.29 -0.57 -3.27
CA GLU A 99 0.32 -1.86 -3.59
C GLU A 99 1.73 -1.66 -4.14
N ALA A 100 1.89 -0.69 -5.05
CA ALA A 100 3.19 -0.33 -5.60
C ALA A 100 4.15 0.21 -4.51
N LEU A 101 3.66 0.94 -3.52
CA LEU A 101 4.45 1.41 -2.39
C LEU A 101 4.98 0.24 -1.52
N PHE A 102 4.18 -0.79 -1.28
CA PHE A 102 4.63 -1.98 -0.56
C PHE A 102 5.66 -2.80 -1.35
N ASP A 103 5.43 -2.99 -2.65
CA ASP A 103 6.39 -3.67 -3.52
C ASP A 103 7.70 -2.87 -3.60
N ALA A 104 7.63 -1.54 -3.74
CA ALA A 104 8.80 -0.67 -3.75
C ALA A 104 9.56 -0.69 -2.42
N ASN A 105 8.88 -0.66 -1.26
CA ASN A 105 9.55 -0.77 0.04
C ASN A 105 10.24 -2.13 0.24
N THR A 106 9.67 -3.20 -0.30
CA THR A 106 10.31 -4.54 -0.29
C THR A 106 11.61 -4.52 -1.09
N ALA A 107 11.57 -4.01 -2.32
CA ALA A 107 12.76 -3.87 -3.16
C ALA A 107 13.81 -2.94 -2.54
N LEU A 108 13.37 -1.81 -1.98
CA LEU A 108 14.20 -0.84 -1.28
C LEU A 108 14.92 -1.47 -0.09
N THR A 109 14.21 -2.23 0.75
CA THR A 109 14.79 -2.93 1.90
C THR A 109 15.86 -3.93 1.47
N GLY A 110 15.64 -4.65 0.35
CA GLY A 110 16.63 -5.53 -0.24
C GLY A 110 17.90 -4.78 -0.67
N ALA A 111 17.75 -3.73 -1.47
CA ALA A 111 18.88 -2.93 -1.96
C ALA A 111 19.65 -2.23 -0.80
N VAL A 112 18.93 -1.77 0.22
CA VAL A 112 19.52 -1.23 1.46
C VAL A 112 20.35 -2.29 2.17
N THR A 113 19.87 -3.54 2.26
CA THR A 113 20.60 -4.64 2.91
C THR A 113 21.90 -4.95 2.18
N ASP A 114 21.85 -5.08 0.86
CA ASP A 114 23.03 -5.37 0.05
C ASP A 114 24.09 -4.26 0.16
N LEU A 115 23.66 -2.99 0.10
CA LEU A 115 24.57 -1.85 0.23
C LEU A 115 25.12 -1.72 1.65
N TYR A 116 24.27 -1.93 2.66
CA TYR A 116 24.66 -1.96 4.06
C TYR A 116 25.79 -2.96 4.27
N GLU A 117 25.64 -4.20 3.83
CA GLU A 117 26.68 -5.23 3.96
C GLU A 117 27.96 -4.87 3.20
N ALA A 118 27.84 -4.34 1.98
CA ALA A 118 29.00 -3.94 1.17
C ALA A 118 29.79 -2.81 1.83
N MET A 119 29.11 -1.81 2.39
CA MET A 119 29.74 -0.78 3.20
C MET A 119 30.43 -1.35 4.43
N GLY A 120 29.85 -2.33 5.12
CA GLY A 120 30.45 -2.96 6.30
C GLY A 120 31.78 -3.68 6.05
N ARG A 121 32.15 -3.93 4.78
CA ARG A 121 33.45 -4.50 4.37
C ARG A 121 34.52 -3.43 4.12
N GLN A 122 34.13 -2.15 4.15
CA GLN A 122 35.02 -1.01 3.99
C GLN A 122 35.51 -0.52 5.36
N SER A 123 36.63 0.22 5.38
CA SER A 123 37.13 0.87 6.60
C SER A 123 36.43 2.22 6.81
N LEU A 124 35.20 2.18 7.36
CA LEU A 124 34.41 3.39 7.63
C LEU A 124 34.99 4.21 8.78
N SER A 125 34.68 5.50 8.79
CA SER A 125 34.82 6.30 10.01
C SER A 125 33.84 5.80 11.09
N ASP A 126 34.18 5.93 12.38
CA ASP A 126 33.28 5.53 13.48
C ASP A 126 31.90 6.20 13.38
N ARG A 127 31.88 7.45 12.89
CA ARG A 127 30.66 8.21 12.63
C ARG A 127 29.80 7.56 11.55
N ASP A 128 30.38 7.25 10.40
CA ASP A 128 29.64 6.70 9.27
C ASP A 128 29.21 5.26 9.54
N GLU A 129 30.01 4.50 10.28
CA GLU A 129 29.64 3.15 10.72
C GLU A 129 28.43 3.19 11.66
N SER A 130 28.44 4.10 12.64
CA SER A 130 27.30 4.30 13.55
C SER A 130 26.05 4.75 12.80
N TYR A 131 26.20 5.66 11.83
CA TYR A 131 25.07 6.16 11.05
C TYR A 131 24.52 5.09 10.09
N ARG A 132 25.38 4.35 9.41
CA ARG A 132 25.03 3.18 8.58
C ARG A 132 24.17 2.18 9.36
N GLN A 133 24.58 1.84 10.59
CA GLN A 133 23.82 0.95 11.48
C GLN A 133 22.47 1.54 11.87
N SER A 134 22.42 2.80 12.28
CA SER A 134 21.17 3.45 12.66
C SER A 134 20.16 3.45 11.51
N LEU A 135 20.57 3.82 10.30
CA LEU A 135 19.69 3.87 9.13
C LEU A 135 19.11 2.48 8.82
N TYR A 136 19.96 1.46 8.81
CA TYR A 136 19.54 0.08 8.55
C TYR A 136 18.55 -0.43 9.59
N TYR A 137 18.87 -0.30 10.88
CA TYR A 137 17.98 -0.79 11.94
C TYR A 137 16.70 0.02 12.07
N ASN A 138 16.70 1.32 11.76
CA ASN A 138 15.49 2.12 11.69
C ASN A 138 14.52 1.58 10.63
N ILE A 139 15.04 1.25 9.45
CA ILE A 139 14.23 0.66 8.36
C ILE A 139 13.61 -0.67 8.79
N LEU A 140 14.41 -1.56 9.38
CA LEU A 140 13.92 -2.85 9.86
C LEU A 140 12.87 -2.70 10.98
N ALA A 141 13.10 -1.79 11.92
CA ALA A 141 12.16 -1.52 13.02
C ALA A 141 10.83 -0.95 12.51
N ARG A 142 10.86 -0.06 11.51
CA ARG A 142 9.64 0.44 10.87
C ARG A 142 8.92 -0.64 10.08
N ASN A 143 9.64 -1.52 9.38
CA ASN A 143 9.03 -2.68 8.72
C ASN A 143 8.30 -3.59 9.72
N ASP A 144 8.91 -3.90 10.87
CA ASP A 144 8.24 -4.66 11.94
C ASP A 144 7.02 -3.91 12.50
N THR A 145 7.15 -2.59 12.71
CA THR A 145 6.05 -1.73 13.18
C THR A 145 4.87 -1.75 12.21
N MET A 146 5.12 -1.53 10.91
CA MET A 146 4.09 -1.54 9.87
C MET A 146 3.40 -2.90 9.74
N SER A 147 4.12 -4.02 9.93
CA SER A 147 3.53 -5.36 9.87
C SER A 147 2.44 -5.59 10.93
N ARG A 148 2.52 -4.85 12.04
CA ARG A 148 1.61 -4.90 13.19
C ARG A 148 0.66 -3.71 13.25
N ASP A 149 0.72 -2.82 12.26
CA ASP A 149 -0.10 -1.61 12.22
C ASP A 149 -1.59 -1.95 12.07
N GLY A 150 -2.44 -1.09 12.62
CA GLY A 150 -3.89 -1.23 12.55
C GLY A 150 -4.45 -1.22 11.12
N TYR A 151 -3.72 -0.67 10.15
CA TYR A 151 -4.03 -0.78 8.72
C TYR A 151 -4.24 -2.22 8.27
N ASN A 152 -3.34 -3.14 8.62
CA ASN A 152 -3.44 -4.54 8.20
C ASN A 152 -4.73 -5.19 8.72
N THR A 153 -5.11 -4.84 9.95
CA THR A 153 -6.38 -5.30 10.53
C THR A 153 -7.57 -4.77 9.74
N ALA A 154 -7.61 -3.46 9.48
CA ALA A 154 -8.70 -2.84 8.71
C ALA A 154 -8.79 -3.37 7.27
N ALA A 155 -7.65 -3.55 6.59
CA ALA A 155 -7.58 -4.13 5.26
C ALA A 155 -8.07 -5.58 5.23
N LEU A 156 -7.69 -6.40 6.22
CA LEU A 156 -8.19 -7.77 6.35
C LEU A 156 -9.71 -7.81 6.57
N GLU A 157 -10.24 -6.97 7.46
CA GLU A 157 -11.68 -6.90 7.72
C GLU A 157 -12.47 -6.48 6.47
N PHE A 158 -11.97 -5.48 5.74
CA PHE A 158 -12.55 -5.07 4.47
C PHE A 158 -12.51 -6.19 3.42
N ASN A 159 -11.37 -6.87 3.28
CA ASN A 159 -11.21 -7.97 2.35
C ASN A 159 -12.16 -9.14 2.67
N GLN A 160 -12.32 -9.47 3.96
CA GLN A 160 -13.29 -10.46 4.41
C GLN A 160 -14.74 -10.02 4.14
N LEU A 161 -15.09 -8.75 4.36
CA LEU A 161 -16.40 -8.21 4.03
C LEU A 161 -16.67 -8.36 2.54
N LEU A 162 -15.68 -8.01 1.72
CA LEU A 162 -15.76 -8.05 0.25
C LEU A 162 -16.01 -9.48 -0.28
N ASP A 163 -15.56 -10.51 0.44
CA ASP A 163 -15.75 -11.91 0.07
C ASP A 163 -17.05 -12.55 0.62
N ARG A 164 -17.78 -11.88 1.52
CA ARG A 164 -19.04 -12.38 2.09
C ARG A 164 -20.26 -12.01 1.21
N PHE A 165 -21.32 -12.82 1.29
CA PHE A 165 -22.60 -12.51 0.63
C PHE A 165 -23.31 -11.33 1.31
N PRO A 166 -23.91 -10.37 0.57
CA PRO A 166 -24.00 -10.31 -0.89
C PRO A 166 -22.83 -9.59 -1.60
N ALA A 167 -21.87 -9.00 -0.87
CA ALA A 167 -20.78 -8.19 -1.42
C ALA A 167 -19.93 -8.93 -2.48
N SER A 168 -19.67 -10.23 -2.29
CA SER A 168 -18.90 -11.05 -3.24
C SER A 168 -19.52 -11.19 -4.63
N LEU A 169 -20.85 -11.12 -4.73
CA LEU A 169 -21.55 -11.08 -6.02
C LEU A 169 -21.45 -9.69 -6.64
N LEU A 170 -21.54 -8.66 -5.81
CA LEU A 170 -21.60 -7.27 -6.24
C LEU A 170 -20.23 -6.76 -6.67
N ARG A 171 -19.14 -7.22 -6.07
CA ARG A 171 -17.76 -6.87 -6.44
C ARG A 171 -17.49 -7.03 -7.94
N ARG A 172 -18.02 -8.09 -8.56
CA ARG A 172 -17.88 -8.36 -10.01
C ARG A 172 -18.44 -7.23 -10.88
N PHE A 173 -19.34 -6.41 -10.33
CA PHE A 173 -20.01 -5.32 -11.02
C PHE A 173 -19.57 -3.93 -10.52
N THR A 174 -18.81 -3.82 -9.42
CA THR A 174 -18.49 -2.54 -8.76
C THR A 174 -17.05 -2.05 -8.95
N SER A 175 -16.19 -2.85 -9.59
CA SER A 175 -14.75 -2.60 -9.82
C SER A 175 -13.95 -2.31 -8.54
N VAL A 176 -14.46 -2.73 -7.38
CA VAL A 176 -13.76 -2.58 -6.10
C VAL A 176 -12.80 -3.75 -5.93
N SER A 177 -11.52 -3.45 -5.74
CA SER A 177 -10.48 -4.42 -5.44
C SER A 177 -10.26 -4.57 -3.92
N PRO A 178 -9.65 -5.68 -3.48
CA PRO A 178 -9.18 -5.83 -2.10
C PRO A 178 -8.18 -4.73 -1.76
N ALA A 179 -8.11 -4.37 -0.48
CA ALA A 179 -7.03 -3.54 0.03
C ALA A 179 -5.74 -4.39 0.10
N PRO A 180 -4.58 -3.86 -0.37
CA PRO A 180 -3.29 -4.52 -0.17
C PRO A 180 -2.98 -4.72 1.31
N LEU A 181 -2.07 -5.64 1.62
CA LEU A 181 -1.58 -5.88 2.98
C LEU A 181 -0.10 -5.54 3.02
N VAL A 182 0.34 -4.97 4.14
CA VAL A 182 1.78 -4.85 4.45
C VAL A 182 2.34 -6.28 4.51
N ARG A 183 3.44 -6.52 3.77
CA ARG A 183 4.11 -7.82 3.68
C ARG A 183 5.28 -7.92 4.64
#